data_AF-A0A1V3ZYX7-F1
#
_entry.id   AF-A0A1V3ZYX7-F1
#
_cell.length_a   1.000
_cell.length_b   1.000
_cell.length_c   1.000
_cell.angle_alpha   90.00
_cell.angle_beta   90.00
_cell.angle_gamma   90.00
#
_symmetry.space_group_name_H-M   'P 1'
#
loop_
_entity.id
_entity.type
_entity.pdbx_description
1 polymer ?
#
loop_
_entity_poly.entity_id
_entity_poly.type
_entity_poly.pdbx_seq_one_letter_code
_entity_poly.pdbx_strand_id
1 'polypeptide(L)'
;MAHRKQTTMRGALRREITGTIALLTDEDDFSAMRRYRSFTFDDHPTYLAEVEGLLKTLASQGKHTTVALFDPEEYAEFCTDTGIEPDAPDSRNRFTAALAATGATIPYGGQPLADLVPELVDEAVRHATVEFAGSLLTRAGDCASCGDDIGKAAFERASHLLVAVLHAAGPGAHHLVCSTTTEEETLLAALDTTTVTHDKFRIDETEALEFATVLAAGIATTSPAGLVMRTSIPGSQDRVRGWRLRGEALHPLTASEVFDAYCTDADSGDLISPEPGVEYCPAPALEPTRPSSDHRHGTH
;
A
#
# COMPACT_ATOMS: atom_id res chain seq x y z
N MET A 1 -12.40 50.24 10.84
CA MET A 1 -13.25 49.02 10.77
C MET A 1 -12.93 48.12 9.58
N ALA A 2 -12.64 48.65 8.38
CA ALA A 2 -12.27 47.84 7.19
C ALA A 2 -10.99 47.01 7.36
N HIS A 3 -9.95 47.56 7.99
CA HIS A 3 -8.68 46.85 8.23
C HIS A 3 -8.83 45.64 9.18
N ARG A 4 -9.64 45.79 10.23
CA ARG A 4 -9.97 44.69 11.16
C ARG A 4 -10.78 43.58 10.47
N LYS A 5 -11.73 43.94 9.58
CA LYS A 5 -12.46 42.97 8.74
C LYS A 5 -11.54 42.23 7.75
N GLN A 6 -10.57 42.90 7.15
CA GLN A 6 -9.61 42.26 6.24
C GLN A 6 -8.68 41.29 6.97
N THR A 7 -8.21 41.64 8.18
CA THR A 7 -7.40 40.72 9.00
C THR A 7 -8.19 39.50 9.45
N THR A 8 -9.48 39.65 9.79
CA THR A 8 -10.34 38.51 10.15
C THR A 8 -10.65 37.62 8.94
N MET A 9 -10.84 38.20 7.74
CA MET A 9 -11.04 37.42 6.51
C MET A 9 -9.78 36.65 6.10
N ARG A 10 -8.60 37.28 6.11
CA ARG A 10 -7.33 36.59 5.86
C ARG A 10 -7.05 35.50 6.89
N GLY A 11 -7.44 35.70 8.14
CA GLY A 11 -7.32 34.71 9.20
C GLY A 11 -8.28 33.52 9.06
N ALA A 12 -9.45 33.71 8.44
CA ALA A 12 -10.36 32.61 8.09
C ALA A 12 -9.80 31.82 6.89
N LEU A 13 -9.45 32.51 5.81
CA LEU A 13 -8.87 31.89 4.61
C LEU A 13 -7.60 31.10 4.91
N ARG A 14 -6.73 31.56 5.82
CA ARG A 14 -5.52 30.83 6.21
C ARG A 14 -5.78 29.52 6.95
N ARG A 15 -6.95 29.33 7.55
CA ARG A 15 -7.35 28.07 8.21
C ARG A 15 -7.96 27.07 7.24
N GLU A 16 -8.51 27.59 6.14
CA GLU A 16 -9.08 26.78 5.06
C GLU A 16 -8.01 26.22 4.11
N ILE A 17 -6.75 26.65 4.25
CA ILE A 17 -5.63 26.12 3.47
C ILE A 17 -5.19 24.78 4.07
N THR A 18 -5.31 23.72 3.27
CA THR A 18 -4.65 22.43 3.47
C THR A 18 -3.22 22.50 2.93
N GLY A 19 -2.28 21.82 3.57
CA GLY A 19 -0.90 21.73 3.09
C GLY A 19 -0.32 20.33 3.28
N THR A 20 0.79 20.08 2.59
CA THR A 20 1.57 18.84 2.71
C THR A 20 2.98 19.20 3.14
N ILE A 21 3.54 18.41 4.05
CA ILE A 21 4.94 18.48 4.44
C ILE A 21 5.60 17.19 3.98
N ALA A 22 6.66 17.31 3.17
CA ALA A 22 7.48 16.17 2.80
C ALA A 22 8.58 15.98 3.86
N LEU A 23 8.73 14.76 4.35
CA LEU A 23 9.51 14.41 5.54
C LEU A 23 10.64 13.42 5.17
N LEU A 24 11.87 13.75 5.56
CA LEU A 24 13.01 12.82 5.52
C LEU A 24 12.96 11.94 6.77
N THR A 25 12.59 10.67 6.61
CA THR A 25 12.30 9.77 7.74
C THR A 25 13.53 9.11 8.34
N ASP A 26 14.59 8.93 7.57
CA ASP A 26 15.85 8.32 8.01
C ASP A 26 17.08 9.25 7.80
N GLU A 27 18.18 8.84 8.42
CA GLU A 27 19.43 9.62 8.46
C GLU A 27 20.19 9.59 7.12
N ASP A 28 20.05 8.52 6.33
CA ASP A 28 20.76 8.38 5.06
C ASP A 28 20.15 9.33 4.02
N ASP A 29 18.82 9.38 3.94
CA ASP A 29 18.08 10.33 3.12
C ASP A 29 18.34 11.77 3.53
N PHE A 30 18.34 12.04 4.84
CA PHE A 30 18.71 13.35 5.37
C PHE A 30 20.13 13.75 4.97
N SER A 31 21.08 12.84 5.07
CA SER A 31 22.47 13.06 4.68
C SER A 31 22.62 13.30 3.18
N ALA A 32 21.84 12.62 2.34
CA ALA A 32 21.80 12.86 0.90
C ALA A 32 21.35 14.29 0.58
N MET A 33 20.37 14.83 1.31
CA MET A 33 19.89 16.21 1.11
C MET A 33 20.87 17.29 1.55
N ARG A 34 21.77 17.00 2.50
CA ARG A 34 22.81 17.95 2.94
C ARG A 34 23.81 18.35 1.85
N ARG A 35 23.83 17.68 0.70
CA ARG A 35 24.64 18.10 -0.47
C ARG A 35 24.15 19.42 -1.07
N TYR A 36 22.89 19.78 -0.85
CA TYR A 36 22.28 21.02 -1.34
C TYR A 36 22.49 22.16 -0.35
N ARG A 37 23.12 23.26 -0.78
CA ARG A 37 23.50 24.37 0.10
C ARG A 37 22.28 25.11 0.69
N SER A 38 21.15 25.05 0.00
CA SER A 38 19.88 25.62 0.45
C SER A 38 19.15 24.76 1.48
N PHE A 39 19.64 23.56 1.79
CA PHE A 39 19.15 22.70 2.87
C PHE A 39 19.99 22.98 4.13
N THR A 40 19.44 23.77 5.05
CA THR A 40 20.19 24.39 6.15
C THR A 40 20.09 23.65 7.48
N PHE A 41 19.70 22.38 7.47
CA PHE A 41 19.57 21.57 8.67
C PHE A 41 20.88 20.81 8.94
N ASP A 42 21.30 20.75 10.19
CA ASP A 42 22.61 20.23 10.59
C ASP A 42 22.58 18.72 10.89
N ASP A 43 21.57 18.26 11.64
CA ASP A 43 21.37 16.88 12.06
C ASP A 43 19.90 16.43 11.97
N HIS A 44 19.69 15.14 11.71
CA HIS A 44 18.36 14.56 11.50
C HIS A 44 17.46 14.61 12.75
N PRO A 45 17.93 14.30 13.97
CA PRO A 45 17.08 14.41 15.16
C PRO A 45 16.54 15.83 15.40
N THR A 46 17.38 16.85 15.22
CA THR A 46 16.96 18.26 15.33
C THR A 46 15.99 18.63 14.21
N TYR A 47 16.24 18.18 12.98
CA TYR A 47 15.30 18.36 11.85
C TYR A 47 13.91 17.79 12.17
N LEU A 48 13.83 16.55 12.66
CA LEU A 48 12.55 15.93 13.04
C LEU A 48 11.86 16.71 14.16
N ALA A 49 12.60 17.16 15.18
CA ALA A 49 12.04 17.96 16.26
C ALA A 49 11.45 19.30 15.77
N GLU A 50 12.13 19.98 14.84
CA GLU A 50 11.65 21.23 14.23
C GLU A 50 10.41 21.01 13.35
N VAL A 51 10.39 19.93 12.55
CA VAL A 51 9.21 19.57 11.74
C VAL A 51 8.03 19.21 12.63
N GLU A 52 8.25 18.47 13.72
CA GLU A 52 7.19 18.15 14.69
C GLU A 52 6.64 19.42 15.34
N GLY A 53 7.51 20.35 15.74
CA GLY A 53 7.10 21.65 16.28
C GLY A 53 6.26 22.46 15.30
N LEU A 54 6.62 22.43 14.02
CA LEU A 54 5.86 23.05 12.93
C LEU A 54 4.47 22.39 12.77
N LEU A 55 4.42 21.07 12.68
CA LEU A 55 3.17 20.29 12.55
C LEU A 55 2.21 20.57 13.71
N LYS A 56 2.71 20.54 14.96
CA LYS A 56 1.94 20.90 16.16
C LYS A 56 1.41 22.33 16.09
N THR A 57 2.22 23.26 15.60
CA THR A 57 1.80 24.66 15.41
C THR A 57 0.69 24.77 14.36
N LEU A 58 0.81 24.10 13.22
CA LEU A 58 -0.22 24.09 12.17
C LEU A 58 -1.53 23.47 12.66
N ALA A 59 -1.45 22.34 13.37
CA ALA A 59 -2.60 21.68 13.98
C ALA A 59 -3.31 22.59 15.00
N SER A 60 -2.55 23.27 15.88
CA SER A 60 -3.11 24.23 16.87
C SER A 60 -3.84 25.42 16.22
N GLN A 61 -3.51 25.73 14.96
CA GLN A 61 -4.17 26.78 14.18
C GLN A 61 -5.43 26.28 13.46
N GLY A 62 -5.74 24.98 13.56
CA GLY A 62 -6.85 24.31 12.89
C GLY A 62 -6.61 24.06 11.40
N LYS A 63 -5.34 23.96 10.98
CA LYS A 63 -4.99 23.64 9.58
C LYS A 63 -4.92 22.13 9.39
N HIS A 64 -5.47 21.67 8.28
CA HIS A 64 -5.35 20.28 7.84
C HIS A 64 -3.99 20.13 7.15
N THR A 65 -3.15 19.25 7.69
CA THR A 65 -1.81 19.01 7.14
C THR A 65 -1.69 17.52 6.83
N THR A 66 -1.20 17.17 5.64
CA THR A 66 -0.77 15.81 5.33
C THR A 66 0.75 15.74 5.36
N VAL A 67 1.29 14.54 5.54
CA VAL A 67 2.72 14.27 5.51
C VAL A 67 2.98 13.25 4.41
N ALA A 68 4.05 13.45 3.64
CA ALA A 68 4.53 12.56 2.60
C ALA A 68 6.00 12.20 2.88
N LEU A 69 6.46 11.04 2.43
CA LEU A 69 7.87 10.69 2.49
C LEU A 69 8.64 11.51 1.44
N PHE A 70 9.79 12.07 1.81
CA PHE A 70 10.68 12.75 0.87
C PHE A 70 11.83 11.81 0.52
N ASP A 71 11.80 11.24 -0.67
CA ASP A 71 12.92 10.45 -1.20
C ASP A 71 13.90 11.38 -1.98
N PRO A 72 15.17 11.50 -1.57
CA PRO A 72 16.16 12.34 -2.24
C PRO A 72 16.57 11.87 -3.65
N GLU A 73 16.41 10.60 -3.96
CA GLU A 73 16.67 9.99 -5.26
C GLU A 73 15.53 10.33 -6.21
N GLU A 74 14.27 10.10 -5.82
CA GLU A 74 13.08 10.53 -6.57
C GLU A 74 13.08 12.05 -6.80
N TYR A 75 13.50 12.84 -5.80
CA TYR A 75 13.65 14.29 -5.96
C TYR A 75 14.65 14.67 -7.04
N ALA A 76 15.78 13.96 -7.12
CA ALA A 76 16.81 14.23 -8.12
C ALA A 76 16.34 13.85 -9.53
N GLU A 77 15.61 12.74 -9.66
CA GLU A 77 14.95 12.31 -10.90
C GLU A 77 13.90 13.33 -11.34
N PHE A 78 13.00 13.73 -10.44
CA PHE A 78 12.01 14.78 -10.69
C PHE A 78 12.64 16.08 -11.18
N CYS A 79 13.75 16.50 -10.56
CA CYS A 79 14.46 17.71 -10.98
C CYS A 79 15.06 17.57 -12.38
N THR A 80 15.59 16.39 -12.70
CA THR A 80 16.16 16.07 -14.02
C THR A 80 15.08 16.08 -15.10
N ASP A 81 13.97 15.39 -14.85
CA ASP A 81 12.87 15.24 -15.80
C ASP A 81 12.13 16.56 -16.07
N THR A 82 12.02 17.41 -15.05
CA THR A 82 11.34 18.71 -15.17
C THR A 82 12.29 19.87 -15.50
N GLY A 83 13.60 19.62 -15.52
CA GLY A 83 14.63 20.62 -15.84
C GLY A 83 14.71 21.77 -14.81
N ILE A 84 14.39 21.51 -13.54
CA ILE A 84 14.48 22.51 -12.46
C ILE A 84 15.79 22.35 -11.67
N GLU A 85 16.30 23.47 -11.14
CA GLU A 85 17.52 23.48 -10.32
C GLU A 85 17.28 22.79 -8.98
N PRO A 86 17.99 21.70 -8.63
CA PRO A 86 17.72 20.95 -7.41
C PRO A 86 18.15 21.68 -6.13
N ASP A 87 19.12 22.61 -6.16
CA ASP A 87 19.53 23.39 -4.99
C ASP A 87 18.69 24.67 -4.77
N ALA A 88 17.35 24.53 -4.75
CA ALA A 88 16.45 25.64 -4.49
C ALA A 88 15.26 25.23 -3.59
N PRO A 89 14.86 26.08 -2.61
CA PRO A 89 13.67 25.81 -1.80
C PRO A 89 12.37 25.71 -2.61
N ASP A 90 12.25 26.45 -3.71
CA ASP A 90 11.08 26.38 -4.60
C ASP A 90 10.97 25.00 -5.28
N SER A 91 12.10 24.40 -5.67
CA SER A 91 12.15 23.07 -6.29
C SER A 91 11.65 21.99 -5.34
N ARG A 92 12.09 22.03 -4.07
CA ARG A 92 11.56 21.13 -3.03
C ARG A 92 10.06 21.32 -2.81
N ASN A 93 9.57 22.55 -2.79
CA ASN A 93 8.12 22.81 -2.67
C ASN A 93 7.33 22.26 -3.87
N ARG A 94 7.88 22.34 -5.09
CA ARG A 94 7.25 21.75 -6.28
C ARG A 94 7.21 20.23 -6.22
N PHE A 95 8.29 19.61 -5.73
CA PHE A 95 8.31 18.18 -5.49
C PHE A 95 7.31 17.77 -4.40
N THR A 96 7.26 18.46 -3.26
CA THR A 96 6.22 18.25 -2.24
C THR A 96 4.80 18.39 -2.81
N ALA A 97 4.59 19.32 -3.75
CA ALA A 97 3.30 19.47 -4.42
C ALA A 97 2.98 18.30 -5.39
N ALA A 98 3.99 17.70 -6.02
CA ALA A 98 3.83 16.49 -6.82
C ALA A 98 3.48 15.29 -5.93
N LEU A 99 4.22 15.09 -4.82
CA LEU A 99 3.92 14.08 -3.80
C LEU A 99 2.50 14.23 -3.26
N ALA A 100 2.04 15.45 -2.99
CA ALA A 100 0.68 15.71 -2.53
C ALA A 100 -0.41 15.36 -3.57
N ALA A 101 -0.07 15.32 -4.85
CA ALA A 101 -1.01 15.06 -5.94
C ALA A 101 -1.10 13.58 -6.31
N THR A 102 0.02 12.86 -6.25
CA THR A 102 0.12 11.49 -6.78
C THR A 102 0.80 10.50 -5.86
N GLY A 103 1.42 10.93 -4.76
CA GLY A 103 2.17 10.04 -3.87
C GLY A 103 1.42 9.64 -2.61
N ALA A 104 2.04 8.75 -1.84
CA ALA A 104 1.62 8.35 -0.51
C ALA A 104 1.58 9.55 0.45
N THR A 105 0.41 9.85 1.00
CA THR A 105 0.29 10.87 2.06
C THR A 105 -0.66 10.43 3.16
N ILE A 106 -0.30 10.75 4.40
CA ILE A 106 -1.14 10.49 5.58
C ILE A 106 -1.52 11.78 6.29
N PRO A 107 -2.74 11.88 6.85
CA PRO A 107 -3.15 13.06 7.60
C PRO A 107 -2.41 13.17 8.94
N TYR A 108 -1.96 14.38 9.27
CA TYR A 108 -1.41 14.67 10.60
C TYR A 108 -2.54 14.92 11.61
N GLY A 109 -2.75 13.99 12.53
CA GLY A 109 -3.77 14.06 13.59
C GLY A 109 -3.32 14.71 14.90
N GLY A 110 -2.05 15.12 15.02
CA GLY A 110 -1.47 15.68 16.25
C GLY A 110 -0.61 14.72 17.07
N GLN A 111 -0.44 13.48 16.59
CA GLN A 111 0.46 12.49 17.18
C GLN A 111 1.95 12.92 17.10
N PRO A 112 2.84 12.35 17.95
CA PRO A 112 4.28 12.46 17.79
C PRO A 112 4.78 11.91 16.45
N LEU A 113 5.89 12.43 15.92
CA LEU A 113 6.50 11.89 14.71
C LEU A 113 6.98 10.45 14.88
N ALA A 114 7.42 10.06 16.08
CA ALA A 114 7.83 8.69 16.35
C ALA A 114 6.72 7.65 16.11
N ASP A 115 5.46 8.06 16.28
CA ASP A 115 4.29 7.21 16.02
C ASP A 115 3.83 7.35 14.55
N LEU A 116 4.01 8.53 13.95
CA LEU A 116 3.60 8.81 12.58
C LEU A 116 4.51 8.20 11.51
N VAL A 117 5.82 8.20 11.75
CA VAL A 117 6.82 7.78 10.76
C VAL A 117 6.61 6.32 10.34
N PRO A 118 6.39 5.36 11.25
CA PRO A 118 6.06 3.99 10.85
C PRO A 118 4.83 3.91 9.94
N GLU A 119 3.74 4.61 10.28
CA GLU A 119 2.53 4.66 9.45
C GLU A 119 2.80 5.25 8.06
N LEU A 120 3.67 6.26 7.97
CA LEU A 120 4.05 6.89 6.70
C LEU A 120 4.88 5.95 5.82
N VAL A 121 5.81 5.22 6.43
CA VAL A 121 6.63 4.24 5.73
C VAL A 121 5.76 3.10 5.21
N ASP A 122 4.85 2.59 6.03
CA ASP A 122 3.90 1.54 5.62
C ASP A 122 3.04 2.00 4.44
N GLU A 123 2.52 3.24 4.48
CA GLU A 123 1.75 3.82 3.37
C GLU A 123 2.60 4.00 2.09
N ALA A 124 3.85 4.46 2.24
CA ALA A 124 4.77 4.61 1.11
C ALA A 124 5.09 3.26 0.44
N VAL A 125 5.33 2.22 1.24
CA VAL A 125 5.57 0.85 0.74
C VAL A 125 4.34 0.30 0.01
N ARG A 126 3.13 0.50 0.57
CA ARG A 126 1.88 0.10 -0.09
C ARG A 126 1.72 0.80 -1.44
N HIS A 127 1.94 2.11 -1.48
CA HIS A 127 1.84 2.89 -2.71
C HIS A 127 2.84 2.40 -3.78
N ALA A 128 4.11 2.26 -3.41
CA ALA A 128 5.16 1.78 -4.31
C ALA A 128 4.84 0.37 -4.86
N THR A 129 4.36 -0.53 -4.00
CA THR A 129 3.93 -1.88 -4.38
C THR A 129 2.86 -1.85 -5.45
N VAL A 130 1.88 -0.94 -5.32
CA VAL A 130 0.75 -0.81 -6.25
C VAL A 130 1.19 -0.20 -7.57
N GLU A 131 2.04 0.83 -7.54
CA GLU A 131 2.62 1.42 -8.75
C GLU A 131 3.44 0.39 -9.53
N PHE A 132 4.28 -0.37 -8.84
CA PHE A 132 5.07 -1.42 -9.47
C PHE A 132 4.19 -2.53 -10.04
N ALA A 133 3.20 -3.03 -9.28
CA ALA A 133 2.23 -4.00 -9.76
C ALA A 133 1.45 -3.50 -10.98
N GLY A 134 1.01 -2.23 -10.97
CA GLY A 134 0.35 -1.59 -12.11
C GLY A 134 1.26 -1.47 -13.34
N SER A 135 2.55 -1.23 -13.13
CA SER A 135 3.55 -1.22 -14.21
C SER A 135 3.69 -2.61 -14.86
N LEU A 136 3.62 -3.69 -14.08
CA LEU A 136 3.65 -5.07 -14.58
C LEU A 136 2.41 -5.37 -15.44
N LEU A 137 1.22 -4.95 -14.98
CA LEU A 137 -0.02 -5.12 -15.73
C LEU A 137 0.03 -4.37 -17.07
N THR A 138 0.55 -3.14 -17.07
CA THR A 138 0.73 -2.34 -18.29
C THR A 138 1.72 -2.99 -19.25
N ARG A 139 2.82 -3.55 -18.73
CA ARG A 139 3.87 -4.19 -19.53
C ARG A 139 3.44 -5.53 -20.13
N ALA A 140 2.46 -6.20 -19.55
CA ALA A 140 1.92 -7.45 -20.08
C ALA A 140 1.34 -7.28 -21.50
N GLY A 141 0.76 -6.12 -21.79
CA GLY A 141 0.25 -5.78 -23.13
C GLY A 141 -0.88 -6.69 -23.62
N ASP A 142 -1.01 -6.77 -24.94
CA ASP A 142 -2.08 -7.54 -25.59
C ASP A 142 -1.67 -9.00 -25.83
N CYS A 143 -2.62 -9.90 -25.67
CA CYS A 143 -2.44 -11.32 -25.97
C CYS A 143 -2.22 -11.53 -27.47
N ALA A 144 -1.11 -12.17 -27.83
CA ALA A 144 -0.74 -12.40 -29.23
C ALA A 144 -1.75 -13.27 -30.02
N SER A 145 -2.60 -14.05 -29.34
CA SER A 145 -3.55 -14.97 -29.99
C SER A 145 -4.95 -14.38 -30.15
N CYS A 146 -5.46 -13.63 -29.17
CA CYS A 146 -6.82 -13.07 -29.20
C CYS A 146 -6.87 -11.53 -29.24
N GLY A 147 -5.77 -10.85 -28.93
CA GLY A 147 -5.69 -9.39 -28.89
C GLY A 147 -6.29 -8.73 -27.63
N ASP A 148 -6.66 -9.51 -26.62
CA ASP A 148 -7.16 -8.97 -25.36
C ASP A 148 -6.01 -8.44 -24.48
N ASP A 149 -6.26 -7.33 -23.80
CA ASP A 149 -5.35 -6.75 -22.81
C ASP A 149 -5.18 -7.72 -21.61
N ILE A 150 -3.98 -8.28 -21.48
CA ILE A 150 -3.64 -9.28 -20.45
C ILE A 150 -3.76 -8.66 -19.05
N GLY A 151 -3.29 -7.43 -18.87
CA GLY A 151 -3.31 -6.74 -17.58
C GLY A 151 -4.74 -6.53 -17.10
N LYS A 152 -5.62 -6.09 -17.99
CA LYS A 152 -7.05 -5.93 -17.71
C LYS A 152 -7.72 -7.26 -17.40
N ALA A 153 -7.49 -8.29 -18.23
CA ALA A 153 -8.07 -9.61 -18.00
C ALA A 153 -7.62 -10.21 -16.66
N ALA A 154 -6.34 -10.06 -16.31
CA ALA A 154 -5.79 -10.48 -15.03
C ALA A 154 -6.42 -9.74 -13.84
N PHE A 155 -6.63 -8.43 -13.97
CA PHE A 155 -7.28 -7.62 -12.94
C PHE A 155 -8.74 -8.02 -12.70
N GLU A 156 -9.52 -8.22 -13.77
CA GLU A 156 -10.89 -8.73 -13.67
C GLU A 156 -10.91 -10.12 -13.01
N ARG A 157 -9.95 -10.98 -13.36
CA ARG A 157 -9.82 -12.31 -12.77
C ARG A 157 -9.47 -12.25 -11.29
N ALA A 158 -8.49 -11.44 -10.90
CA ALA A 158 -8.09 -11.24 -9.51
C ALA A 158 -9.26 -10.72 -8.65
N SER A 159 -10.01 -9.75 -9.18
CA SER A 159 -11.21 -9.21 -8.52
C SER A 159 -12.26 -10.30 -8.26
N HIS A 160 -12.51 -11.15 -9.26
CA HIS A 160 -13.42 -12.30 -9.10
C HIS A 160 -12.93 -13.32 -8.07
N LEU A 161 -11.62 -13.59 -8.04
CA LEU A 161 -11.01 -14.50 -7.05
C LEU A 161 -11.11 -13.94 -5.63
N LEU A 162 -10.86 -12.64 -5.45
CA LEU A 162 -11.03 -11.97 -4.17
C LEU A 162 -12.47 -12.10 -3.66
N VAL A 163 -13.47 -11.81 -4.50
CA VAL A 163 -14.88 -11.98 -4.15
C VAL A 163 -15.19 -13.43 -3.74
N ALA A 164 -14.66 -14.42 -4.47
CA ALA A 164 -14.86 -15.83 -4.15
C ALA A 164 -14.25 -16.21 -2.79
N VAL A 165 -13.05 -15.69 -2.46
CA VAL A 165 -12.41 -15.89 -1.15
C VAL A 165 -13.25 -15.28 -0.03
N LEU A 166 -13.74 -14.06 -0.22
CA LEU A 166 -14.56 -13.36 0.77
C LEU A 166 -15.85 -14.13 1.06
N HIS A 167 -16.56 -14.62 0.04
CA HIS A 167 -17.73 -15.47 0.25
C HIS A 167 -17.42 -16.77 1.00
N ALA A 168 -16.20 -17.30 0.87
CA ALA A 168 -15.75 -18.49 1.58
C ALA A 168 -15.24 -18.21 3.02
N ALA A 169 -15.11 -16.94 3.42
CA ALA A 169 -14.52 -16.54 4.70
C ALA A 169 -15.39 -16.93 5.91
N GLY A 170 -16.71 -16.89 5.74
CA GLY A 170 -17.67 -17.09 6.83
C GLY A 170 -17.78 -15.85 7.75
N PRO A 171 -18.37 -15.98 8.95
CA PRO A 171 -18.52 -14.86 9.87
C PRO A 171 -17.19 -14.48 10.54
N GLY A 172 -16.99 -13.20 10.82
CA GLY A 172 -15.85 -12.70 11.59
C GLY A 172 -15.27 -11.39 11.06
N ALA A 173 -14.20 -10.95 11.71
CA ALA A 173 -13.23 -10.03 11.11
C ALA A 173 -12.19 -10.87 10.37
N HIS A 174 -11.77 -10.42 9.19
CA HIS A 174 -10.84 -11.13 8.33
C HIS A 174 -9.69 -10.20 7.96
N HIS A 175 -8.48 -10.69 8.12
CA HIS A 175 -7.26 -10.07 7.62
C HIS A 175 -6.69 -10.97 6.53
N LEU A 176 -6.68 -10.47 5.29
CA LEU A 176 -6.16 -11.18 4.14
C LEU A 176 -4.80 -10.60 3.78
N VAL A 177 -3.84 -11.46 3.43
CA VAL A 177 -2.55 -11.06 2.87
C VAL A 177 -2.33 -11.82 1.57
N CYS A 178 -2.10 -11.09 0.48
CA CYS A 178 -1.67 -11.64 -0.80
C CYS A 178 -0.18 -11.41 -0.96
N SER A 179 0.52 -12.43 -1.44
CA SER A 179 1.92 -12.32 -1.85
C SER A 179 2.08 -12.79 -3.29
N THR A 180 2.92 -12.10 -4.05
CA THR A 180 3.43 -12.59 -5.34
C THR A 180 4.91 -12.31 -5.46
N THR A 181 5.68 -13.30 -5.88
CA THR A 181 7.12 -13.19 -6.05
C THR A 181 7.45 -13.06 -7.52
N THR A 182 7.91 -11.87 -7.91
CA THR A 182 8.36 -11.58 -9.28
C THR A 182 9.86 -11.86 -9.42
N GLU A 183 10.45 -11.62 -10.60
CA GLU A 183 11.90 -11.70 -10.77
C GLU A 183 12.64 -10.60 -10.00
N GLU A 184 11.99 -9.46 -9.77
CA GLU A 184 12.58 -8.23 -9.22
C GLU A 184 12.40 -8.16 -7.70
N GLU A 185 11.17 -8.39 -7.23
CA GLU A 185 10.82 -8.30 -5.81
C GLU A 185 9.58 -9.13 -5.43
N THR A 186 9.34 -9.27 -4.12
CA THR A 186 8.09 -9.84 -3.59
C THR A 186 7.12 -8.72 -3.24
N LEU A 187 5.94 -8.78 -3.86
CA LEU A 187 4.86 -7.82 -3.65
C LEU A 187 3.89 -8.37 -2.60
N LEU A 188 3.52 -7.51 -1.66
CA LEU A 188 2.60 -7.84 -0.57
C LEU A 188 1.45 -6.82 -0.53
N ALA A 189 0.22 -7.31 -0.40
CA ALA A 189 -0.93 -6.46 -0.12
C ALA A 189 -1.80 -7.09 0.95
N ALA A 190 -2.29 -6.24 1.87
CA ALA A 190 -3.19 -6.63 2.93
C ALA A 190 -4.59 -6.04 2.70
N LEU A 191 -5.61 -6.75 3.17
CA LEU A 191 -6.98 -6.30 3.15
C LEU A 191 -7.66 -6.69 4.46
N ASP A 192 -8.14 -5.69 5.20
CA ASP A 192 -8.96 -5.90 6.37
C ASP A 192 -10.45 -5.79 6.03
N THR A 193 -11.23 -6.76 6.52
CA THR A 193 -12.66 -6.77 6.27
C THR A 193 -13.45 -7.39 7.42
N THR A 194 -14.74 -7.11 7.47
CA THR A 194 -15.65 -7.73 8.46
C THR A 194 -16.93 -8.17 7.77
N THR A 195 -17.36 -9.40 8.05
CA THR A 195 -18.63 -9.94 7.58
C THR A 195 -19.79 -9.26 8.30
N VAL A 196 -20.65 -8.56 7.55
CA VAL A 196 -21.87 -7.90 8.07
C VAL A 196 -23.06 -8.86 7.96
N THR A 197 -23.22 -9.49 6.80
CA THR A 197 -24.14 -10.61 6.55
C THR A 197 -23.42 -11.61 5.64
N HIS A 198 -24.03 -12.78 5.41
CA HIS A 198 -23.41 -13.87 4.63
C HIS A 198 -22.80 -13.42 3.27
N ASP A 199 -23.39 -12.41 2.62
CA ASP A 199 -22.94 -11.92 1.31
C ASP A 199 -22.55 -10.43 1.32
N LYS A 200 -22.40 -9.83 2.50
CA LYS A 200 -22.05 -8.41 2.63
C LYS A 200 -20.88 -8.22 3.57
N PHE A 201 -19.84 -7.60 3.04
CA PHE A 201 -18.61 -7.29 3.75
C PHE A 201 -18.46 -5.78 3.90
N ARG A 202 -17.86 -5.35 5.01
CA ARG A 202 -17.33 -3.98 5.14
C ARG A 202 -15.89 -4.04 4.69
N ILE A 203 -15.59 -3.37 3.59
CA ILE A 203 -14.29 -3.39 2.91
C ILE A 203 -13.89 -1.95 2.63
N ASP A 204 -12.61 -1.65 2.80
CA ASP A 204 -12.02 -0.44 2.25
C ASP A 204 -11.76 -0.65 0.75
N GLU A 205 -12.30 0.24 -0.09
CA GLU A 205 -12.21 0.09 -1.54
C GLU A 205 -10.77 0.24 -2.05
N THR A 206 -9.94 1.03 -1.37
CA THR A 206 -8.53 1.21 -1.70
C THR A 206 -7.77 -0.08 -1.40
N GLU A 207 -7.88 -0.63 -0.18
CA GLU A 207 -7.25 -1.92 0.17
C GLU A 207 -7.66 -3.05 -0.78
N ALA A 208 -8.94 -3.11 -1.17
CA ALA A 208 -9.41 -4.12 -2.11
C ALA A 208 -8.81 -3.96 -3.52
N LEU A 209 -8.65 -2.71 -3.97
CA LEU A 209 -8.00 -2.38 -5.24
C LEU A 209 -6.52 -2.75 -5.21
N GLU A 210 -5.80 -2.40 -4.15
CA GLU A 210 -4.38 -2.74 -3.97
C GLU A 210 -4.18 -4.27 -3.96
N PHE A 211 -4.99 -4.97 -3.17
CA PHE A 211 -4.98 -6.43 -3.08
C PHE A 211 -5.24 -7.09 -4.44
N ALA A 212 -6.26 -6.62 -5.16
CA ALA A 212 -6.58 -7.15 -6.49
C ALA A 212 -5.45 -6.85 -7.50
N THR A 213 -4.81 -5.69 -7.40
CA THR A 213 -3.70 -5.30 -8.28
C THR A 213 -2.48 -6.21 -8.09
N VAL A 214 -2.09 -6.50 -6.85
CA VAL A 214 -0.98 -7.42 -6.54
C VAL A 214 -1.30 -8.85 -7.01
N LEU A 215 -2.51 -9.35 -6.73
CA LEU A 215 -2.92 -10.68 -7.21
C LEU A 215 -2.94 -10.75 -8.74
N ALA A 216 -3.40 -9.67 -9.40
CA ALA A 216 -3.43 -9.57 -10.85
C ALA A 216 -2.02 -9.57 -11.45
N ALA A 217 -1.05 -8.90 -10.82
CA ALA A 217 0.34 -8.93 -11.26
C ALA A 217 0.89 -10.36 -11.26
N GLY A 218 0.58 -11.15 -10.22
CA GLY A 218 0.93 -12.57 -10.16
C GLY A 218 0.30 -13.39 -11.28
N ILE A 219 -0.97 -13.12 -11.63
CA ILE A 219 -1.66 -13.76 -12.75
C ILE A 219 -1.03 -13.38 -14.10
N ALA A 220 -0.89 -12.08 -14.38
CA ALA A 220 -0.41 -11.57 -15.66
C ALA A 220 1.01 -12.01 -15.99
N THR A 221 1.87 -12.10 -14.97
CA THR A 221 3.26 -12.53 -15.10
C THR A 221 3.45 -14.04 -14.95
N THR A 222 2.38 -14.80 -14.65
CA THR A 222 2.45 -16.22 -14.31
C THR A 222 3.40 -16.52 -13.13
N SER A 223 3.56 -15.54 -12.25
CA SER A 223 4.45 -15.63 -11.08
C SER A 223 3.83 -16.48 -9.97
N PRO A 224 4.64 -17.14 -9.13
CA PRO A 224 4.16 -17.71 -7.89
C PRO A 224 3.43 -16.65 -7.06
N ALA A 225 2.18 -16.94 -6.71
CA ALA A 225 1.39 -16.12 -5.81
C ALA A 225 0.58 -16.99 -4.86
N GLY A 226 0.19 -16.41 -3.74
CA GLY A 226 -0.68 -17.05 -2.77
C GLY A 226 -1.34 -15.99 -1.91
N LEU A 227 -2.38 -16.41 -1.20
CA LEU A 227 -2.97 -15.57 -0.18
C LEU A 227 -3.33 -16.39 1.04
N VAL A 228 -3.23 -15.74 2.19
CA VAL A 228 -3.67 -16.26 3.48
C VAL A 228 -4.75 -15.36 4.04
N MET A 229 -5.63 -15.93 4.82
CA MET A 229 -6.71 -15.23 5.49
C MET A 229 -6.77 -15.70 6.93
N ARG A 230 -6.59 -14.75 7.85
CA ARG A 230 -6.85 -14.92 9.28
C ARG A 230 -8.26 -14.44 9.56
N THR A 231 -9.06 -15.29 10.21
CA THR A 231 -10.40 -14.96 10.68
C THR A 231 -10.42 -14.91 12.20
N SER A 232 -10.85 -13.78 12.74
CA SER A 232 -11.01 -13.55 14.17
C SER A 232 -12.48 -13.40 14.54
N ILE A 233 -12.90 -14.19 15.53
CA ILE A 233 -14.25 -14.14 16.11
C ILE A 233 -14.09 -13.98 17.63
N PRO A 234 -14.69 -12.96 18.26
CA PRO A 234 -14.57 -12.76 19.70
C PRO A 234 -14.90 -14.03 20.51
N GLY A 235 -13.98 -14.42 21.39
CA GLY A 235 -14.13 -15.59 22.25
C GLY A 235 -13.80 -16.94 21.61
N SER A 236 -13.33 -16.96 20.35
CA SER A 236 -12.82 -18.15 19.66
C SER A 236 -11.33 -18.02 19.36
N GLN A 237 -10.67 -19.13 19.06
CA GLN A 237 -9.34 -19.10 18.46
C GLN A 237 -9.39 -18.51 17.05
N ASP A 238 -8.33 -17.82 16.67
CA ASP A 238 -8.19 -17.31 15.32
C ASP A 238 -7.98 -18.47 14.36
N ARG A 239 -8.53 -18.36 13.15
CA ARG A 239 -8.42 -19.40 12.12
C ARG A 239 -7.68 -18.88 10.93
N VAL A 240 -6.66 -19.61 10.49
CA VAL A 240 -5.90 -19.27 9.28
C VAL A 240 -6.22 -20.28 8.19
N ARG A 241 -6.50 -19.78 6.99
CA ARG A 241 -6.68 -20.55 5.74
C ARG A 241 -5.84 -19.93 4.65
N GLY A 242 -5.40 -20.72 3.68
CA GLY A 242 -4.61 -20.19 2.58
C GLY A 242 -4.94 -20.83 1.24
N TRP A 243 -4.64 -20.11 0.17
CA TRP A 243 -4.76 -20.56 -1.21
C TRP A 243 -3.47 -20.22 -1.95
N ARG A 244 -3.09 -21.07 -2.90
CA ARG A 244 -2.01 -20.75 -3.84
C ARG A 244 -2.58 -20.51 -5.23
N LEU A 245 -1.98 -19.58 -5.95
CA LEU A 245 -2.25 -19.37 -7.36
C LEU A 245 -1.56 -20.46 -8.19
N ARG A 246 -2.30 -21.07 -9.12
CA ARG A 246 -1.76 -21.90 -10.20
C ARG A 246 -2.45 -21.48 -11.49
N GLY A 247 -1.69 -20.92 -12.43
CA GLY A 247 -2.28 -20.22 -13.58
C GLY A 247 -3.18 -19.09 -13.08
N GLU A 248 -4.46 -19.15 -13.44
CA GLU A 248 -5.46 -18.14 -13.09
C GLU A 248 -6.44 -18.59 -12.00
N ALA A 249 -6.12 -19.66 -11.26
CA ALA A 249 -6.99 -20.24 -10.25
C ALA A 249 -6.32 -20.33 -8.88
N LEU A 250 -7.10 -20.06 -7.83
CA LEU A 250 -6.71 -20.27 -6.45
C LEU A 250 -7.04 -21.71 -6.03
N HIS A 251 -6.01 -22.44 -5.63
CA HIS A 251 -6.12 -23.79 -5.11
C HIS A 251 -5.96 -23.77 -3.59
N PRO A 252 -6.86 -24.44 -2.84
CA PRO A 252 -6.80 -24.44 -1.38
C PRO A 252 -5.52 -25.13 -0.89
N LEU A 253 -4.91 -24.52 0.13
CA LEU A 253 -3.84 -25.15 0.89
C LEU A 253 -4.42 -26.08 1.97
N THR A 254 -3.68 -27.14 2.24
CA THR A 254 -3.91 -28.02 3.39
C THR A 254 -3.51 -27.33 4.70
N ALA A 255 -4.02 -27.82 5.84
CA ALA A 255 -3.65 -27.29 7.15
C ALA A 255 -2.13 -27.29 7.38
N SER A 256 -1.43 -28.32 6.91
CA SER A 256 0.03 -28.42 7.00
C SER A 256 0.73 -27.37 6.14
N GLU A 257 0.30 -27.17 4.90
CA GLU A 257 0.88 -26.12 4.04
C GLU A 257 0.66 -24.71 4.60
N VAL A 258 -0.51 -24.46 5.23
CA VAL A 258 -0.78 -23.18 5.91
C VAL A 258 0.11 -23.02 7.15
N PHE A 259 0.28 -24.09 7.93
CA PHE A 259 1.18 -24.10 9.09
C PHE A 259 2.62 -23.81 8.68
N ASP A 260 3.12 -24.50 7.66
CA ASP A 260 4.49 -24.32 7.17
C ASP A 260 4.71 -22.88 6.68
N ALA A 261 3.73 -22.30 5.97
CA ALA A 261 3.80 -20.91 5.51
C ALA A 261 3.85 -19.89 6.65
N TYR A 262 3.11 -20.11 7.75
CA TYR A 262 3.11 -19.21 8.92
C TYR A 262 4.29 -19.41 9.87
N CYS A 263 4.93 -20.58 9.82
CA CYS A 263 6.09 -20.90 10.63
C CYS A 263 7.40 -20.70 9.86
N THR A 264 7.38 -20.03 8.72
CA THR A 264 8.56 -19.69 7.92
C THR A 264 8.63 -18.18 7.77
N ASP A 265 9.77 -17.61 8.15
CA ASP A 265 10.06 -16.19 7.95
C ASP A 265 10.13 -15.87 6.46
N ALA A 266 9.41 -14.84 6.02
CA ALA A 266 9.28 -14.52 4.60
C ALA A 266 10.60 -14.04 3.97
N ASP A 267 11.47 -13.40 4.76
CA ASP A 267 12.72 -12.81 4.29
C ASP A 267 13.90 -13.79 4.37
N SER A 268 14.03 -14.49 5.49
CA SER A 268 15.16 -15.40 5.77
C SER A 268 14.88 -16.86 5.45
N GLY A 269 13.60 -17.27 5.41
CA GLY A 269 13.20 -18.67 5.33
C GLY A 269 13.40 -19.46 6.63
N ASP A 270 13.77 -18.78 7.72
CA ASP A 270 13.98 -19.42 9.02
C ASP A 270 12.67 -19.84 9.67
N LEU A 271 12.73 -20.86 10.54
CA LEU A 271 11.56 -21.33 11.25
C LEU A 271 11.16 -20.39 12.39
N ILE A 272 9.93 -19.89 12.32
CA ILE A 272 9.28 -19.12 13.37
C ILE A 272 8.41 -20.05 14.22
N SER A 273 8.37 -19.80 15.54
CA SER A 273 7.47 -20.56 16.42
C SER A 273 6.01 -20.24 16.11
N PRO A 274 5.12 -21.26 16.09
CA PRO A 274 3.71 -21.03 15.82
C PRO A 274 3.07 -20.12 16.87
N GLU A 275 2.18 -19.24 16.42
CA GLU A 275 1.49 -18.28 17.28
C GLU A 275 0.49 -19.00 18.20
N PRO A 276 0.55 -18.81 19.52
CA PRO A 276 -0.43 -19.40 20.44
C PRO A 276 -1.85 -18.89 20.16
N GLY A 277 -2.82 -19.80 20.12
CA GLY A 277 -4.23 -19.44 19.93
C GLY A 277 -4.69 -19.34 18.47
N VAL A 278 -3.85 -19.75 17.53
CA VAL A 278 -4.18 -19.85 16.10
C VAL A 278 -4.43 -21.31 15.69
N GLU A 279 -5.55 -21.55 15.00
CA GLU A 279 -5.95 -22.81 14.39
C GLU A 279 -5.66 -22.77 12.88
N TYR A 280 -4.72 -23.59 12.41
CA TYR A 280 -4.39 -23.73 10.98
C TYR A 280 -5.37 -24.70 10.31
N CYS A 281 -6.18 -24.18 9.38
CA CYS A 281 -7.30 -24.89 8.79
C CYS A 281 -7.05 -25.16 7.28
N PRO A 282 -7.54 -26.29 6.74
CA PRO A 282 -7.61 -26.45 5.29
C PRO A 282 -8.55 -25.40 4.72
N ALA A 283 -8.15 -24.79 3.61
CA ALA A 283 -9.02 -23.84 2.92
C ALA A 283 -10.13 -24.57 2.15
N PRO A 284 -11.35 -24.00 2.07
CA PRO A 284 -12.38 -24.52 1.18
C PRO A 284 -11.97 -24.36 -0.28
N ALA A 285 -12.36 -25.32 -1.12
CA ALA A 285 -12.31 -25.12 -2.56
C ALA A 285 -13.22 -23.94 -2.93
N LEU A 286 -12.68 -23.00 -3.72
CA LEU A 286 -13.48 -21.91 -4.25
C LEU A 286 -14.28 -22.45 -5.44
N GLU A 287 -15.55 -22.08 -5.53
CA GLU A 287 -16.31 -22.43 -6.72
C GLU A 287 -15.62 -21.81 -7.95
N PRO A 288 -15.47 -22.56 -9.05
CA PRO A 288 -14.94 -21.97 -10.27
C PRO A 288 -15.90 -20.87 -10.69
N THR A 289 -15.45 -19.61 -10.59
CA THR A 289 -16.13 -18.50 -11.24
C THR A 289 -16.22 -18.86 -12.72
N ARG A 290 -17.46 -19.01 -13.21
CA ARG A 290 -17.71 -19.31 -14.63
C ARG A 290 -16.85 -18.36 -15.46
N PRO A 291 -15.92 -18.87 -16.28
CA PRO A 291 -15.11 -17.98 -17.09
C PRO A 291 -16.06 -17.18 -17.99
N SER A 292 -15.87 -15.86 -18.03
CA SER A 292 -16.33 -15.08 -19.16
C SER A 292 -15.53 -15.55 -20.36
N SER A 293 -16.09 -16.51 -21.11
CA SER A 293 -15.49 -17.21 -22.25
C SER A 293 -14.20 -17.99 -21.97
N ASP A 294 -14.17 -19.22 -22.46
CA ASP A 294 -13.08 -20.18 -22.37
C ASP A 294 -11.90 -19.70 -23.25
N HIS A 295 -11.07 -18.82 -22.75
CA HIS A 295 -9.86 -18.35 -23.42
C HIS A 295 -8.66 -18.66 -22.55
N ARG A 296 -8.07 -19.84 -22.79
CA ARG A 296 -6.75 -20.17 -22.26
C ARG A 296 -5.74 -19.26 -22.94
N HIS A 297 -5.19 -18.31 -22.21
CA HIS A 297 -4.00 -17.57 -22.64
C HIS A 297 -2.88 -18.59 -22.82
N GLY A 298 -2.59 -18.92 -24.09
CA GLY A 298 -1.54 -19.86 -24.44
C GLY A 298 -0.19 -19.25 -24.11
N THR A 299 0.56 -19.90 -23.22
CA THR A 299 1.96 -19.58 -22.93
C THR A 299 2.84 -19.97 -24.12
N HIS A 300 3.77 -19.09 -24.47
CA HIS A 300 4.97 -19.43 -25.24
C HIS A 300 6.09 -19.79 -24.27
#